data_AF-A0A849N289-F1
#
_entry.id   AF-A0A849N289-F1
#
_cell.length_a   1.000
_cell.length_b   1.000
_cell.length_c   1.000
_cell.angle_alpha   90.00
_cell.angle_beta   90.00
_cell.angle_gamma   90.00
#
_symmetry.space_group_name_H-M   'P 1'
#
loop_
_entity.id
_entity.type
_entity.pdbx_description
1 polymer ?
#
loop_
_entity_poly.entity_id
_entity_poly.type
_entity_poly.pdbx_seq_one_letter_code
_entity_poly.pdbx_strand_id
1 'polypeptide(L)'
;MATNADLYAAQTQLEDAYLQVLRRAQALSIVRLYEETFYQLDDLPLSEQIARLNQVRALIEDVAAGKISASDLPVPPDQLHAGADLSR
;
A
#
# COMPACT_ATOMS: atom_id res chain seq x y z
N MET A 1 9.25 5.87 -21.90
CA MET A 1 9.90 6.32 -20.65
C MET A 1 8.81 6.75 -19.69
N ALA A 2 8.85 6.32 -18.44
CA ALA A 2 7.94 6.81 -17.41
C ALA A 2 8.32 8.24 -16.99
N THR A 3 7.34 9.04 -16.58
CA THR A 3 7.50 10.45 -16.20
C THR A 3 7.02 10.69 -14.77
N ASN A 4 7.38 11.85 -14.21
CA ASN A 4 6.87 12.27 -12.89
C ASN A 4 5.34 12.48 -12.90
N ALA A 5 4.74 12.79 -14.04
CA ALA A 5 3.28 12.88 -14.17
C ALA A 5 2.62 11.50 -14.02
N ASP A 6 3.25 10.45 -14.55
CA ASP A 6 2.78 9.07 -14.41
C ASP A 6 2.85 8.61 -12.94
N LEU A 7 3.90 9.02 -12.22
CA LEU A 7 4.04 8.77 -10.78
C LEU A 7 2.92 9.46 -9.97
N TYR A 8 2.68 10.74 -10.22
CA TYR A 8 1.61 11.49 -9.53
C TYR A 8 0.22 10.89 -9.79
N ALA A 9 -0.04 10.49 -11.04
CA ALA A 9 -1.28 9.81 -11.40
C ALA A 9 -1.43 8.47 -10.66
N ALA A 10 -0.36 7.67 -10.57
CA ALA A 10 -0.37 6.40 -9.84
C ALA A 10 -0.59 6.59 -8.33
N GLN A 11 0.03 7.60 -7.73
CA GLN A 11 -0.17 7.95 -6.32
C GLN A 11 -1.63 8.36 -6.02
N THR A 12 -2.22 9.22 -6.88
CA THR A 12 -3.60 9.68 -6.73
C THR A 12 -4.59 8.51 -6.80
N GLN A 13 -4.38 7.60 -7.76
CA GLN A 13 -5.25 6.42 -7.93
C GLN A 13 -5.13 5.43 -6.77
N LEU A 14 -3.95 5.30 -6.17
CA LEU A 14 -3.75 4.47 -4.98
C LEU A 14 -4.49 5.05 -3.76
N GLU A 15 -4.43 6.37 -3.57
CA GLU A 15 -5.16 7.08 -2.50
C GLU A 15 -6.68 6.91 -2.64
N ASP A 16 -7.21 7.04 -3.86
CA ASP A 16 -8.64 6.83 -4.12
C ASP A 16 -9.08 5.40 -3.79
N ALA A 17 -8.29 4.39 -4.17
CA ALA A 17 -8.58 2.99 -3.86
C ALA A 17 -8.57 2.74 -2.35
N TYR A 18 -7.59 3.30 -1.64
CA TYR A 18 -7.48 3.26 -0.18
C TYR A 18 -8.73 3.83 0.51
N LEU A 19 -9.16 5.04 0.12
CA LEU A 19 -10.35 5.70 0.69
C LEU A 19 -11.64 4.91 0.45
N GLN A 20 -11.75 4.21 -0.67
CA GLN A 20 -12.92 3.35 -0.96
C GLN A 20 -13.01 2.14 -0.03
N VAL A 21 -11.87 1.52 0.33
CA VAL A 21 -11.85 0.35 1.22
C VAL A 21 -12.06 0.74 2.68
N LEU A 22 -11.52 1.89 3.13
CA LEU A 22 -11.80 2.40 4.47
C LEU A 22 -13.30 2.54 4.77
N ARG A 23 -14.13 2.81 3.74
CA ARG A 23 -15.60 2.91 3.88
C ARG A 23 -16.30 1.56 4.08
N ARG A 24 -15.62 0.42 3.84
CA ARG A 24 -16.25 -0.92 3.78
C ARG A 24 -15.61 -1.98 4.69
N ALA A 25 -14.32 -1.87 5.07
CA ALA A 25 -13.59 -2.94 5.76
C ALA A 25 -13.09 -2.54 7.16
N GLN A 26 -12.86 -3.52 8.05
CA GLN A 26 -12.05 -3.36 9.26
C GLN A 26 -10.59 -3.13 8.84
N ALA A 27 -10.19 -1.86 8.77
CA ALA A 27 -9.24 -1.39 7.77
C ALA A 27 -7.76 -1.35 8.15
N LEU A 28 -7.33 -2.04 9.22
CA LEU A 28 -5.94 -1.93 9.69
C LEU A 28 -4.93 -2.48 8.67
N SER A 29 -5.23 -3.63 8.03
CA SER A 29 -4.33 -4.27 7.06
C SER A 29 -4.16 -3.48 5.77
N ILE A 30 -5.21 -2.76 5.34
CA ILE A 30 -5.20 -1.90 4.14
C ILE A 30 -4.38 -0.64 4.40
N VAL A 31 -4.53 -0.02 5.58
CA VAL A 31 -3.71 1.12 6.02
C VAL A 31 -2.23 0.74 6.04
N ARG A 32 -1.91 -0.41 6.64
CA ARG A 32 -0.52 -0.89 6.72
C ARG A 32 0.08 -1.15 5.33
N LEU A 33 -0.68 -1.79 4.43
CA LEU A 33 -0.25 -2.02 3.05
C LEU A 33 0.00 -0.70 2.30
N TYR A 34 -0.86 0.30 2.49
CA TYR A 34 -0.71 1.62 1.89
C TYR A 34 0.57 2.30 2.39
N GLU A 35 0.74 2.44 3.71
CA GLU A 35 1.89 3.12 4.32
C GLU A 35 3.22 2.45 3.94
N GLU A 36 3.30 1.12 4.03
CA GLU A 36 4.51 0.38 3.69
C GLU A 36 4.87 0.46 2.21
N THR A 37 3.87 0.60 1.34
CA THR A 37 4.14 0.80 -0.09
C THR A 37 4.96 2.06 -0.29
N PHE A 38 4.59 3.18 0.36
CA PHE A 38 5.31 4.45 0.26
C PHE A 38 6.71 4.41 0.87
N TYR A 39 6.88 3.77 2.04
CA TYR A 39 8.21 3.59 2.64
C TYR A 39 9.21 2.86 1.73
N GLN A 40 8.71 2.00 0.83
CA GLN A 40 9.55 1.18 -0.03
C GLN A 40 9.76 1.78 -1.42
N LEU A 41 9.27 3.00 -1.71
CA LEU A 41 9.43 3.65 -3.01
C LEU A 41 10.75 4.42 -3.15
N ASP A 42 11.27 4.98 -2.05
CA ASP A 42 12.31 6.02 -2.10
C ASP A 42 13.61 5.55 -2.78
N ASP A 43 13.92 4.25 -2.72
CA ASP A 43 15.13 3.67 -3.29
C ASP A 43 14.93 2.98 -4.67
N LEU A 44 13.70 2.95 -5.20
CA LEU A 44 13.39 2.23 -6.43
C LEU A 44 13.51 3.11 -7.69
N PRO A 45 13.91 2.55 -8.85
CA PRO A 45 13.75 3.23 -10.13
C PRO A 45 12.29 3.60 -10.42
N LEU A 46 12.07 4.73 -11.10
CA LEU A 46 10.73 5.28 -11.39
C LEU A 46 9.75 4.26 -11.99
N SER A 47 10.21 3.41 -12.91
CA SER A 47 9.37 2.36 -13.51
C SER A 47 8.93 1.29 -12.50
N GLU A 48 9.79 0.98 -11.54
CA GLU A 48 9.51 0.01 -10.47
C GLU A 48 8.60 0.60 -9.41
N GLN A 49 8.76 1.88 -9.07
CA GLN A 49 7.81 2.61 -8.23
C GLN A 49 6.40 2.56 -8.81
N ILE A 50 6.25 2.88 -10.10
CA ILE A 50 4.95 2.86 -10.79
C ILE A 50 4.37 1.44 -10.85
N ALA A 51 5.19 0.43 -11.17
CA ALA A 51 4.74 -0.95 -11.19
C ALA A 51 4.21 -1.39 -9.81
N ARG A 52 4.92 -1.01 -8.75
CA ARG A 52 4.54 -1.33 -7.38
C ARG A 52 3.25 -0.64 -6.93
N LEU A 53 3.12 0.66 -7.21
CA LEU A 53 1.90 1.42 -6.94
C LEU A 53 0.69 0.79 -7.66
N ASN A 54 0.83 0.43 -8.93
CA ASN A 54 -0.23 -0.24 -9.70
C ASN A 54 -0.58 -1.63 -9.15
N GLN A 55 0.42 -2.40 -8.72
CA GLN A 55 0.20 -3.71 -8.10
C GLN A 55 -0.61 -3.60 -6.81
N VAL A 56 -0.25 -2.65 -5.94
CA VAL A 56 -0.94 -2.44 -4.66
C VAL A 56 -2.35 -1.89 -4.88
N ARG A 57 -2.54 -0.98 -5.85
CA ARG A 57 -3.87 -0.53 -6.26
C ARG A 57 -4.77 -1.71 -6.64
N ALA A 58 -4.29 -2.61 -7.51
CA ALA A 58 -5.06 -3.78 -7.94
C ALA A 58 -5.44 -4.70 -6.75
N LEU A 59 -4.54 -4.90 -5.80
CA LEU A 59 -4.82 -5.66 -4.57
C LEU A 59 -5.92 -5.01 -3.72
N ILE A 60 -5.85 -3.69 -3.54
CA ILE A 60 -6.87 -2.94 -2.79
C ILE A 60 -8.22 -2.99 -3.52
N GLU A 61 -8.24 -2.86 -4.85
CA GLU A 61 -9.45 -2.99 -5.67
C GLU A 61 -10.07 -4.40 -5.59
N ASP A 62 -9.25 -5.45 -5.59
CA ASP A 62 -9.72 -6.83 -5.47
C ASP A 62 -10.31 -7.11 -4.07
N VAL A 63 -9.74 -6.52 -3.01
CA VAL A 63 -10.35 -6.55 -1.66
C VAL A 63 -11.63 -5.73 -1.60
N ALA A 64 -11.66 -4.54 -2.22
CA ALA A 64 -12.86 -3.69 -2.29
C ALA A 64 -14.02 -4.39 -3.01
N ALA A 65 -13.70 -5.18 -4.03
CA ALA A 65 -14.63 -6.00 -4.79
C ALA A 65 -15.02 -7.31 -4.08
N GLY A 66 -14.42 -7.62 -2.93
CA GLY A 66 -14.67 -8.85 -2.17
C GLY A 66 -14.13 -10.12 -2.85
N LYS A 67 -13.23 -9.98 -3.83
CA LYS A 67 -12.57 -11.12 -4.50
C LYS A 67 -11.49 -11.76 -3.62
N ILE A 68 -10.88 -10.94 -2.75
CA ILE A 68 -9.85 -11.34 -1.80
C ILE A 68 -10.28 -10.84 -0.41
N SER A 69 -10.08 -11.64 0.64
CA SER A 69 -10.31 -11.14 2.00
C SER A 69 -9.17 -10.23 2.42
N ALA A 70 -9.46 -9.16 3.17
CA ALA A 70 -8.42 -8.29 3.73
C ALA A 70 -7.45 -9.03 4.68
N SER A 71 -7.86 -10.19 5.21
CA SER A 71 -7.02 -11.11 6.00
C SER A 71 -5.96 -11.85 5.18
N ASP A 72 -6.18 -11.95 3.87
CA ASP A 72 -5.32 -12.72 2.95
C ASP A 72 -4.29 -11.81 2.26
N LEU A 73 -4.37 -10.49 2.53
CA LEU A 73 -3.35 -9.56 2.08
C LEU A 73 -2.01 -9.92 2.71
N PRO A 74 -0.91 -9.86 1.94
CA PRO A 74 0.41 -10.10 2.49
C PRO A 74 0.65 -9.10 3.62
N VAL A 75 0.62 -9.59 4.87
CA VAL A 75 1.12 -8.84 6.01
C VAL A 75 2.62 -8.88 5.87
N PRO A 76 3.28 -7.74 5.65
CA PRO A 76 4.72 -7.70 5.59
C PRO A 76 5.25 -8.20 6.93
N PRO A 77 6.29 -9.05 6.95
CA PRO A 77 6.80 -9.64 8.19
C PRO A 77 7.08 -8.50 9.16
N ASP A 78 6.43 -8.55 10.32
CA ASP A 78 6.45 -7.51 11.33
C ASP A 78 7.85 -6.94 11.53
N GLN A 79 8.04 -5.66 11.17
CA GLN A 79 9.04 -4.84 11.84
C GLN A 79 8.52 -4.42 13.23
N LEU A 80 8.16 -5.39 14.07
CA LEU A 80 7.83 -5.20 15.49
C LEU A 80 9.07 -4.86 16.35
N HIS A 81 10.15 -4.31 15.76
CA HIS A 81 11.43 -4.08 16.42
C HIS A 81 11.99 -2.67 16.22
N ALA A 82 11.15 -1.64 16.31
CA ALA A 82 11.63 -0.28 16.56
C ALA A 82 10.68 0.44 17.53
N GLY A 83 10.75 0.11 18.83
CA GLY A 83 10.05 0.90 19.84
C GLY A 83 9.80 0.24 21.19
N ALA A 84 9.99 -1.07 21.34
CA ALA A 84 9.92 -1.74 22.65
C ALA A 84 11.29 -1.75 23.35
N ASP A 85 11.98 -0.61 23.38
CA ASP A 85 13.01 -0.35 24.38
C ASP A 85 12.62 0.89 25.17
N LEU A 86 11.62 0.71 26.03
CA LEU A 86 11.36 1.56 27.19
C LEU A 86 11.88 0.82 28.43
N SER A 87 13.16 0.48 28.44
CA SER A 87 13.81 -0.11 29.61
C SER A 87 15.21 0.43 29.81
N ARG A 88 15.32 1.69 30.25
CA ARG A 88 15.99 2.07 31.53
C ARG A 88 16.06 3.57 31.72
#